data_AF-A0A7X2ZH14-F1
#
_entry.id   AF-A0A7X2ZH14-F1
#
_cell.length_a   1.000
_cell.length_b   1.000
_cell.length_c   1.000
_cell.angle_alpha   90.00
_cell.angle_beta   90.00
_cell.angle_gamma   90.00
#
_symmetry.space_group_name_H-M   'P 1'
#
loop_
_entity.id
_entity.type
_entity.pdbx_description
1 polymer ?
#
loop_
_entity_poly.entity_id
_entity_poly.type
_entity_poly.pdbx_seq_one_letter_code
_entity_poly.pdbx_strand_id
1 'polypeptide(L)'
;MIEENRKKMKELKPEEWFIRFYETNKPYGCFSNFAKYPIMLNNKEWVTTEHYFQAQKFAGTEYEEEVRLASTPMEAARLGRDRNKPLRKDWEDCKVQIMREALITKVEQHPSIKSILLSTGDCTIVEHTTNDAYWGDGGNGQGQNMLGKLLMEIRNGLDGYVPEFFLPQWIAFPDIHPFSIGWRMGAGEDYLMYLWEWRKKQSPEALKEYDEYFTPPDEWVEAIKLREALKNNIQDSKDN
;
A
#
# COMPACT_ATOMS: atom_id res chain seq x y z
N MET A 1 -3.95 -23.53 -12.78
CA MET A 1 -2.71 -22.74 -12.66
C MET A 1 -2.88 -21.40 -11.92
N ILE A 2 -3.71 -20.42 -12.35
CA ILE A 2 -4.05 -19.27 -11.47
C ILE A 2 -4.68 -19.78 -10.16
N GLU A 3 -5.61 -20.73 -10.25
CA GLU A 3 -6.18 -21.45 -9.10
C GLU A 3 -5.14 -22.24 -8.29
N GLU A 4 -4.01 -22.59 -8.90
CA GLU A 4 -2.96 -23.45 -8.32
C GLU A 4 -1.87 -22.62 -7.66
N ASN A 5 -1.51 -21.47 -8.24
CA ASN A 5 -0.81 -20.39 -7.55
C ASN A 5 -1.67 -19.83 -6.42
N ARG A 6 -2.99 -19.69 -6.59
CA ARG A 6 -3.90 -19.35 -5.48
C ARG A 6 -3.89 -20.43 -4.39
N LYS A 7 -3.82 -21.72 -4.74
CA LYS A 7 -3.69 -22.81 -3.76
C LYS A 7 -2.35 -22.78 -3.05
N LYS A 8 -1.24 -22.65 -3.78
CA LYS A 8 0.11 -22.51 -3.20
C LYS A 8 0.29 -21.26 -2.37
N MET A 9 -0.29 -20.13 -2.81
CA MET A 9 -0.42 -18.94 -1.99
C MET A 9 -1.19 -19.30 -0.74
N LYS A 10 -2.41 -19.84 -0.82
CA LYS A 10 -3.18 -20.29 0.36
C LYS A 10 -2.49 -21.32 1.27
N GLU A 11 -1.39 -21.95 0.83
CA GLU A 11 -0.55 -22.87 1.63
C GLU A 11 0.56 -22.14 2.41
N LEU A 12 0.97 -20.93 2.04
CA LEU A 12 1.80 -20.09 2.91
C LEU A 12 0.89 -19.50 4.02
N LYS A 13 1.47 -18.97 5.10
CA LYS A 13 0.65 -18.52 6.22
C LYS A 13 -0.10 -17.22 5.86
N PRO A 14 -1.39 -17.05 6.25
CA PRO A 14 -2.14 -15.81 6.01
C PRO A 14 -1.44 -14.57 6.57
N GLU A 15 -0.70 -14.74 7.67
CA GLU A 15 0.12 -13.68 8.29
C GLU A 15 1.38 -13.27 7.51
N GLU A 16 1.74 -13.96 6.43
CA GLU A 16 2.96 -13.71 5.64
C GLU A 16 2.74 -12.80 4.42
N TRP A 17 1.49 -12.39 4.11
CA TRP A 17 1.18 -11.52 2.96
C TRP A 17 0.46 -10.23 3.36
N PHE A 18 0.88 -9.66 4.49
CA PHE A 18 0.46 -8.31 4.85
C PHE A 18 1.28 -7.28 4.08
N ILE A 19 0.59 -6.33 3.48
CA ILE A 19 1.18 -5.05 3.10
C ILE A 19 1.04 -4.15 4.31
N ARG A 20 2.11 -4.04 5.09
CA ARG A 20 2.20 -3.16 6.25
C ARG A 20 2.70 -1.79 5.81
N PHE A 21 2.01 -0.75 6.19
CA PHE A 21 2.44 0.62 5.98
C PHE A 21 2.26 1.43 7.26
N TYR A 22 3.06 2.48 7.41
CA TYR A 22 2.91 3.44 8.51
C TYR A 22 3.58 4.77 8.17
N GLU A 23 4.90 4.71 7.94
CA GLU A 23 5.70 5.89 7.60
C GLU A 23 5.48 6.31 6.14
N THR A 24 5.34 7.62 5.91
CA THR A 24 5.03 8.17 4.58
C THR A 24 6.18 8.08 3.59
N ASN A 25 7.41 7.86 4.05
CA ASN A 25 8.63 7.73 3.25
C ASN A 25 9.08 6.27 3.06
N LYS A 26 8.28 5.31 3.54
CA LYS A 26 8.50 3.87 3.33
C LYS A 26 7.55 3.36 2.25
N PRO A 27 7.80 2.16 1.70
CA PRO A 27 6.94 1.58 0.68
C PRO A 27 5.50 1.47 1.16
N TYR A 28 4.55 1.70 0.25
CA TYR A 28 3.12 1.85 0.51
C TYR A 28 2.78 2.98 1.50
N GLY A 29 3.73 3.86 1.81
CA GLY A 29 3.52 5.05 2.65
C GLY A 29 2.48 6.01 2.09
N CYS A 30 2.19 5.91 0.78
CA CYS A 30 1.11 6.65 0.13
C CYS A 30 -0.28 6.32 0.69
N PHE A 31 -0.46 5.17 1.36
CA PHE A 31 -1.72 4.82 2.03
C PHE A 31 -1.92 5.54 3.37
N SER A 32 -0.85 6.04 3.97
CA SER A 32 -0.95 6.80 5.23
C SER A 32 -1.79 8.07 5.09
N ASN A 33 -2.57 8.39 6.12
CA ASN A 33 -3.34 9.63 6.18
C ASN A 33 -2.46 10.89 6.31
N PHE A 34 -1.19 10.70 6.65
CA PHE A 34 -0.19 11.76 6.77
C PHE A 34 0.54 12.01 5.45
N ALA A 35 0.33 11.15 4.43
CA ALA A 35 0.96 11.33 3.13
C ALA A 35 0.39 12.57 2.42
N LYS A 36 1.29 13.42 1.90
CA LYS A 36 0.98 14.70 1.27
C LYS A 36 0.45 14.53 -0.16
N TYR A 37 -0.79 14.07 -0.24
CA TYR A 37 -1.59 14.02 -1.45
C TYR A 37 -2.79 14.93 -1.27
N PRO A 38 -2.69 16.22 -1.69
CA PRO A 38 -3.76 17.17 -1.52
C PRO A 38 -5.05 16.68 -2.18
N ILE A 39 -6.18 16.88 -1.51
CA ILE A 39 -7.50 16.53 -2.04
C ILE A 39 -8.41 17.74 -2.05
N MET A 40 -9.22 17.86 -3.09
CA MET A 40 -10.33 18.80 -3.17
C MET A 40 -11.61 18.10 -2.70
N LEU A 41 -12.12 18.50 -1.54
CA LEU A 41 -13.33 17.90 -0.95
C LEU A 41 -14.17 18.98 -0.28
N ASN A 42 -15.48 18.97 -0.53
CA ASN A 42 -16.41 20.00 -0.06
C ASN A 42 -15.98 21.43 -0.41
N ASN A 43 -15.52 21.62 -1.67
CA ASN A 43 -15.02 22.90 -2.22
C ASN A 43 -13.82 23.51 -1.47
N LYS A 44 -13.12 22.71 -0.67
CA LYS A 44 -11.91 23.11 0.03
C LYS A 44 -10.75 22.19 -0.35
N GLU A 45 -9.55 22.75 -0.38
CA GLU A 45 -8.31 21.98 -0.50
C GLU A 45 -7.83 21.54 0.88
N TRP A 46 -7.44 20.26 0.98
CA TRP A 46 -6.92 19.64 2.18
C TRP A 46 -5.55 19.03 1.87
N VAL A 47 -4.51 19.42 2.61
CA VAL A 47 -3.12 19.00 2.34
C VAL A 47 -2.95 17.48 2.47
N THR A 48 -3.68 16.86 3.40
CA THR A 48 -3.74 15.41 3.59
C THR A 48 -5.14 15.00 4.04
N THR A 49 -5.45 13.70 3.97
CA THR A 49 -6.71 13.15 4.53
C THR A 49 -6.78 13.34 6.05
N GLU A 50 -5.64 13.36 6.75
CA GLU A 50 -5.58 13.72 8.18
C GLU A 50 -6.14 15.13 8.46
N HIS A 51 -5.83 16.12 7.61
CA HIS A 51 -6.36 17.48 7.79
C HIS A 51 -7.89 17.50 7.69
N TYR A 52 -8.43 16.83 6.66
CA TYR A 52 -9.88 16.70 6.49
C TYR A 52 -10.50 16.00 7.71
N PHE A 53 -9.99 14.83 8.07
CA PHE A 53 -10.54 14.02 9.15
C PHE A 53 -10.55 14.77 10.50
N GLN A 54 -9.45 15.44 10.83
CA GLN A 54 -9.35 16.20 12.08
C GLN A 54 -10.20 17.47 12.06
N ALA A 55 -10.32 18.16 10.93
CA ALA A 55 -11.16 19.35 10.81
C ALA A 55 -12.65 19.02 10.94
N GLN A 56 -13.08 17.88 10.40
CA GLN A 56 -14.48 17.46 10.43
C GLN A 56 -15.01 17.13 11.83
N LYS A 57 -14.14 16.98 12.82
CA LYS A 57 -14.52 16.97 14.24
C LYS A 57 -15.21 18.25 14.68
N PHE A 58 -14.89 19.37 14.03
CA PHE A 58 -15.33 20.72 14.36
C PHE A 58 -16.14 21.35 13.23
N ALA A 59 -16.75 20.52 12.36
CA ALA A 59 -17.50 20.95 11.19
C ALA A 59 -18.48 22.09 11.52
N GLY A 60 -18.43 23.17 10.73
CA GLY A 60 -19.29 24.34 10.90
C GLY A 60 -18.89 25.30 12.03
N THR A 61 -17.71 25.11 12.63
CA THR A 61 -17.10 26.06 13.58
C THR A 61 -15.83 26.68 12.99
N GLU A 62 -15.30 27.73 13.63
CA GLU A 62 -14.03 28.34 13.22
C GLU A 62 -12.83 27.40 13.30
N TYR A 63 -12.89 26.39 14.18
CA TYR A 63 -11.81 25.42 14.39
C TYR A 63 -11.61 24.47 13.22
N GLU A 64 -12.64 24.25 12.38
CA GLU A 64 -12.50 23.48 11.14
C GLU A 64 -11.44 24.11 10.24
N GLU A 65 -11.50 25.43 10.08
CA GLU A 65 -10.59 26.17 9.21
C GLU A 65 -9.19 26.29 9.82
N GLU A 66 -9.10 26.42 11.15
CA GLU A 66 -7.83 26.38 11.87
C GLU A 66 -7.08 25.05 11.64
N VAL A 67 -7.80 23.91 11.73
CA VAL A 67 -7.21 22.59 11.48
C VAL A 67 -6.85 22.42 10.00
N ARG A 68 -7.71 22.89 9.08
CA ARG A 68 -7.46 22.82 7.64
C ARG A 68 -6.17 23.55 7.24
N LEU A 69 -5.95 24.72 7.83
CA LEU A 69 -4.81 25.60 7.54
C LEU A 69 -3.54 25.24 8.33
N ALA A 70 -3.58 24.17 9.13
CA ALA A 70 -2.40 23.68 9.82
C ALA A 70 -1.26 23.38 8.82
N SER A 71 -0.03 23.69 9.22
CA SER A 71 1.13 23.58 8.32
C SER A 71 1.59 22.14 8.07
N THR A 72 1.22 21.21 8.96
CA THR A 72 1.63 19.81 8.91
C THR A 72 0.51 18.88 9.38
N PRO A 73 0.46 17.62 8.91
CA PRO A 73 -0.53 16.65 9.38
C PRO A 73 -0.40 16.37 10.89
N MET A 74 0.81 16.46 11.44
CA MET A 74 1.04 16.34 12.88
C MET A 74 0.36 17.48 13.65
N GLU A 75 0.45 18.70 13.12
CA GLU A 75 -0.21 19.87 13.71
C GLU A 75 -1.74 19.77 13.59
N ALA A 76 -2.26 19.35 12.43
CA ALA A 76 -3.69 19.08 12.27
C ALA A 76 -4.19 18.03 13.27
N ALA A 77 -3.43 16.94 13.48
CA ALA A 77 -3.73 15.92 14.47
C ALA A 77 -3.67 16.46 15.91
N ARG A 78 -2.73 17.34 16.22
CA ARG A 78 -2.64 18.01 17.53
C ARG A 78 -3.86 18.88 17.80
N LEU A 79 -4.22 19.73 16.84
CA LEU A 79 -5.37 20.63 16.94
C LEU A 79 -6.70 19.87 16.99
N GLY A 80 -6.85 18.82 16.18
CA GLY A 80 -8.03 17.94 16.16
C GLY A 80 -8.20 17.06 17.40
N ARG A 81 -7.16 16.90 18.23
CA ARG A 81 -7.21 16.15 19.49
C ARG A 81 -7.34 17.04 20.72
N ASP A 82 -7.40 18.36 20.55
CA ASP A 82 -7.60 19.29 21.65
C ASP A 82 -9.00 19.11 22.26
N ARG A 83 -9.04 18.64 23.50
CA ARG A 83 -10.27 18.35 24.23
C ARG A 83 -11.01 19.60 24.73
N ASN A 84 -10.38 20.77 24.63
CA ASN A 84 -11.03 22.04 24.99
C ASN A 84 -11.91 22.59 23.86
N LYS A 85 -11.82 22.02 22.66
CA LYS A 85 -12.61 22.44 21.49
C LYS A 85 -13.91 21.62 21.37
N PRO A 86 -15.00 22.21 20.85
CA PRO A 86 -16.31 21.57 20.79
C PRO A 86 -16.36 20.49 19.71
N LEU A 87 -16.12 19.23 20.09
CA LEU A 87 -16.31 18.07 19.22
C LEU A 87 -17.79 17.94 18.83
N ARG A 88 -18.07 17.64 17.55
CA ARG A 88 -19.42 17.29 17.10
C ARG A 88 -19.99 16.11 17.86
N LYS A 89 -21.30 16.16 18.15
CA LYS A 89 -21.97 15.21 19.05
C LYS A 89 -22.04 13.78 18.52
N ASP A 90 -22.08 13.63 17.19
CA ASP A 90 -22.20 12.38 16.44
C ASP A 90 -20.84 11.86 15.94
N TRP A 91 -19.72 12.35 16.51
CA TRP A 91 -18.38 12.03 16.01
C TRP A 91 -18.11 10.52 15.94
N GLU A 92 -18.44 9.78 16.99
CA GLU A 92 -18.19 8.33 17.04
C GLU A 92 -18.97 7.56 15.97
N ASP A 93 -20.16 8.05 15.60
CA ASP A 93 -21.02 7.45 14.58
C ASP A 93 -20.55 7.80 13.15
N CYS A 94 -20.02 9.00 12.94
CA CYS A 94 -19.68 9.50 11.60
C CYS A 94 -18.20 9.36 11.20
N LYS A 95 -17.28 9.17 12.15
CA LYS A 95 -15.81 9.15 11.89
C LYS A 95 -15.40 8.17 10.78
N VAL A 96 -16.02 6.99 10.72
CA VAL A 96 -15.70 5.98 9.70
C VAL A 96 -16.11 6.46 8.32
N GLN A 97 -17.29 7.05 8.19
CA GLN A 97 -17.79 7.56 6.93
C GLN A 97 -16.98 8.77 6.44
N ILE A 98 -16.58 9.66 7.35
CA ILE A 98 -15.72 10.81 7.04
C ILE A 98 -14.36 10.34 6.52
N MET A 99 -13.74 9.36 7.17
CA MET A 99 -12.47 8.80 6.71
C MET A 99 -12.63 8.11 5.35
N ARG A 100 -13.70 7.32 5.18
CA ARG A 100 -14.02 6.66 3.90
C ARG A 100 -14.12 7.66 2.76
N GLU A 101 -14.86 8.74 2.94
CA GLU A 101 -15.02 9.80 1.94
C GLU A 101 -13.66 10.38 1.55
N ALA A 102 -12.83 10.74 2.54
CA ALA A 102 -11.49 11.28 2.29
C ALA A 102 -10.59 10.32 1.50
N LEU A 103 -10.63 9.02 1.83
CA LEU A 103 -9.84 8.00 1.15
C LEU A 103 -10.33 7.74 -0.28
N ILE A 104 -11.65 7.69 -0.50
CA ILE A 104 -12.23 7.59 -1.84
C ILE A 104 -11.77 8.78 -2.68
N THR A 105 -11.93 10.00 -2.17
CA THR A 105 -11.49 11.22 -2.87
C THR A 105 -9.99 11.18 -3.19
N LYS A 106 -9.15 10.73 -2.24
CA LYS A 106 -7.70 10.57 -2.45
C LYS A 106 -7.40 9.57 -3.57
N VAL A 107 -8.08 8.42 -3.59
CA VAL A 107 -7.87 7.40 -4.62
C VAL A 107 -8.37 7.89 -5.99
N GLU A 108 -9.49 8.59 -6.05
CA GLU A 108 -10.06 9.12 -7.29
C GLU A 108 -9.22 10.25 -7.90
N GLN A 109 -8.71 11.16 -7.07
CA GLN A 109 -7.95 12.33 -7.53
C GLN A 109 -6.48 12.01 -7.82
N HIS A 110 -5.95 10.88 -7.32
CA HIS A 110 -4.55 10.48 -7.51
C HIS A 110 -4.43 9.12 -8.21
N PRO A 111 -4.35 9.10 -9.56
CA PRO A 111 -4.29 7.84 -10.34
C PRO A 111 -3.15 6.90 -9.95
N SER A 112 -2.01 7.42 -9.51
CA SER A 112 -0.90 6.61 -9.01
C SER A 112 -1.25 5.86 -7.73
N ILE A 113 -1.99 6.49 -6.80
CA ILE A 113 -2.46 5.80 -5.59
C ILE A 113 -3.49 4.74 -5.96
N LYS A 114 -4.38 5.03 -6.92
CA LYS A 114 -5.32 4.05 -7.46
C LYS A 114 -4.60 2.82 -8.01
N SER A 115 -3.56 3.01 -8.84
CA SER A 115 -2.81 1.88 -9.41
C SER A 115 -2.04 1.10 -8.36
N ILE A 116 -1.42 1.77 -7.38
CA ILE A 116 -0.75 1.12 -6.24
C ILE A 116 -1.77 0.33 -5.41
N LEU A 117 -2.96 0.86 -5.16
CA LEU A 117 -4.00 0.16 -4.40
C LEU A 117 -4.51 -1.08 -5.14
N LEU A 118 -4.75 -0.97 -6.46
CA LEU A 118 -5.14 -2.10 -7.30
C LEU A 118 -4.06 -3.20 -7.35
N SER A 119 -2.78 -2.82 -7.41
CA SER A 119 -1.68 -3.79 -7.47
C SER A 119 -1.53 -4.63 -6.20
N THR A 120 -2.13 -4.23 -5.08
CA THR A 120 -2.15 -5.04 -3.86
C THR A 120 -2.98 -6.32 -3.98
N GLY A 121 -3.77 -6.50 -5.05
CA GLY A 121 -4.53 -7.72 -5.31
C GLY A 121 -5.44 -8.11 -4.15
N ASP A 122 -5.31 -9.34 -3.64
CA ASP A 122 -6.03 -9.85 -2.48
C ASP A 122 -5.24 -9.77 -1.16
N CYS A 123 -4.06 -9.13 -1.16
CA CYS A 123 -3.28 -8.94 0.06
C CYS A 123 -4.07 -8.15 1.11
N THR A 124 -3.82 -8.51 2.37
CA THR A 124 -4.37 -7.76 3.49
C THR A 124 -3.51 -6.52 3.74
N ILE A 125 -4.14 -5.36 3.71
CA ILE A 125 -3.50 -4.06 3.92
C ILE A 125 -3.61 -3.70 5.41
N VAL A 126 -2.48 -3.35 6.05
CA VAL A 126 -2.39 -3.12 7.49
C VAL A 126 -1.67 -1.81 7.79
N GLU A 127 -2.33 -0.91 8.51
CA GLU A 127 -1.65 0.22 9.15
C GLU A 127 -0.95 -0.29 10.42
N HIS A 128 0.37 -0.47 10.34
CA HIS A 128 1.14 -1.11 11.40
C HIS A 128 1.72 -0.09 12.38
N THR A 129 1.06 0.10 13.52
CA THR A 129 1.45 1.12 14.50
C THR A 129 1.10 0.75 15.92
N THR A 130 2.00 1.04 16.86
CA THR A 130 1.75 0.88 18.31
C THR A 130 0.92 2.02 18.89
N ASN A 131 0.70 3.11 18.14
CA ASN A 131 0.10 4.34 18.65
C ASN A 131 -1.44 4.36 18.55
N ASP A 132 -2.03 3.51 17.70
CA ASP A 132 -3.47 3.50 17.43
C ASP A 132 -3.97 2.09 17.14
N ALA A 133 -4.79 1.55 18.05
CA ALA A 133 -5.37 0.22 17.92
C ALA A 133 -6.78 0.23 17.27
N TYR A 134 -7.33 1.39 16.93
CA TYR A 134 -8.61 1.49 16.21
C TYR A 134 -8.35 1.60 14.71
N TRP A 135 -7.56 2.60 14.29
CA TRP A 135 -7.24 2.78 12.88
C TRP A 135 -6.17 1.79 12.39
N GLY A 136 -5.17 1.52 13.23
CA GLY A 136 -4.12 0.55 12.99
C GLY A 136 -4.29 -0.77 13.75
N ASP A 137 -3.25 -1.60 13.70
CA ASP A 137 -3.21 -2.94 14.29
C ASP A 137 -2.66 -2.99 15.73
N GLY A 138 -2.34 -1.83 16.33
CA GLY A 138 -1.77 -1.75 17.68
C GLY A 138 -0.35 -2.30 17.80
N GLY A 139 0.33 -2.62 16.69
CA GLY A 139 1.70 -3.12 16.63
C GLY A 139 1.86 -4.60 17.00
N ASN A 140 0.89 -5.17 17.72
CA ASN A 140 0.83 -6.59 18.07
C ASN A 140 -0.18 -7.38 17.21
N GLY A 141 -0.82 -6.72 16.24
CA GLY A 141 -1.83 -7.32 15.36
C GLY A 141 -3.23 -7.48 15.99
N GLN A 142 -3.45 -7.00 17.22
CA GLN A 142 -4.73 -7.11 17.92
C GLN A 142 -5.65 -5.89 17.70
N GLY A 143 -5.13 -4.82 17.10
CA GLY A 143 -5.92 -3.64 16.74
C GLY A 143 -6.93 -3.92 15.63
N GLN A 144 -7.91 -3.03 15.49
CA GLN A 144 -9.01 -3.21 14.54
C GLN A 144 -8.60 -3.01 13.08
N ASN A 145 -7.48 -2.32 12.82
CA ASN A 145 -6.99 -2.01 11.48
C ASN A 145 -8.09 -1.44 10.57
N MET A 146 -8.88 -0.50 11.10
CA MET A 146 -10.01 0.07 10.37
C MET A 146 -9.55 0.81 9.10
N LEU A 147 -8.36 1.43 9.11
CA LEU A 147 -7.83 2.09 7.92
C LEU A 147 -7.55 1.10 6.79
N GLY A 148 -6.85 0.00 7.10
CA GLY A 148 -6.58 -1.07 6.15
C GLY A 148 -7.86 -1.70 5.60
N LYS A 149 -8.87 -1.91 6.46
CA LYS A 149 -10.20 -2.41 6.05
C LYS A 149 -10.89 -1.48 5.06
N LEU A 150 -10.88 -0.16 5.31
CA LEU A 150 -11.45 0.82 4.39
C LEU A 150 -10.72 0.83 3.04
N LEU A 151 -9.38 0.78 3.05
CA LEU A 151 -8.59 0.73 1.82
C LEU A 151 -8.92 -0.52 0.99
N MET A 152 -9.04 -1.69 1.63
CA MET A 152 -9.43 -2.93 0.97
C MET A 152 -10.87 -2.88 0.44
N GLU A 153 -11.80 -2.29 1.19
CA GLU A 153 -13.17 -2.11 0.72
C GLU A 153 -13.24 -1.20 -0.51
N ILE A 154 -12.52 -0.07 -0.48
CA ILE A 154 -12.41 0.85 -1.62
C ILE A 154 -11.81 0.11 -2.81
N ARG A 155 -10.67 -0.56 -2.62
CA ARG A 155 -9.99 -1.38 -3.65
C ARG A 155 -10.96 -2.33 -4.35
N ASN A 156 -11.74 -3.08 -3.56
CA ASN A 156 -12.65 -4.09 -4.07
C ASN A 156 -13.80 -3.50 -4.89
N GLY A 157 -14.12 -2.21 -4.69
CA GLY A 157 -15.12 -1.46 -5.45
C GLY A 157 -14.58 -0.70 -6.66
N LEU A 158 -13.27 -0.72 -6.92
CA LEU A 158 -12.67 0.01 -8.05
C LEU A 158 -12.81 -0.75 -9.36
N ASP A 159 -13.06 -0.01 -10.45
CA ASP A 159 -12.95 -0.53 -11.81
C ASP A 159 -11.53 -1.05 -12.08
N GLY A 160 -11.47 -2.24 -12.68
CA GLY A 160 -10.21 -2.92 -12.99
C GLY A 160 -9.61 -3.71 -11.83
N TYR A 161 -10.32 -3.83 -10.70
CA TYR A 161 -9.87 -4.69 -9.60
C TYR A 161 -9.81 -6.16 -10.02
N VAL A 162 -8.62 -6.74 -9.86
CA VAL A 162 -8.37 -8.16 -10.02
C VAL A 162 -7.74 -8.67 -8.70
N PRO A 163 -8.34 -9.66 -8.02
CA PRO A 163 -7.78 -10.26 -6.82
C PRO A 163 -6.64 -11.23 -7.19
N GLU A 164 -5.57 -10.67 -7.72
CA GLU A 164 -4.35 -11.36 -8.11
C GLU A 164 -3.13 -10.57 -7.61
N PHE A 165 -2.34 -11.24 -6.79
CA PHE A 165 -1.06 -10.75 -6.31
C PHE A 165 -0.01 -11.85 -6.42
N PHE A 166 1.23 -11.48 -6.71
CA PHE A 166 2.34 -12.41 -6.80
C PHE A 166 3.45 -11.96 -5.87
N LEU A 167 3.97 -12.89 -5.07
CA LEU A 167 5.15 -12.64 -4.25
C LEU A 167 6.40 -12.66 -5.12
N PRO A 168 7.49 -12.02 -4.69
CA PRO A 168 8.75 -12.19 -5.38
C PRO A 168 9.21 -13.64 -5.27
N GLN A 169 9.95 -14.08 -6.28
CA GLN A 169 10.34 -15.47 -6.42
C GLN A 169 11.17 -16.02 -5.25
N TRP A 170 11.93 -15.18 -4.54
CA TRP A 170 12.69 -15.57 -3.34
C TRP A 170 11.83 -15.76 -2.09
N ILE A 171 10.61 -15.19 -2.07
CA ILE A 171 9.64 -15.43 -1.00
C ILE A 171 8.77 -16.64 -1.35
N ALA A 172 8.34 -16.73 -2.61
CA ALA A 172 7.50 -17.84 -3.08
C ALA A 172 8.23 -19.18 -3.12
N PHE A 173 9.54 -19.18 -3.36
CA PHE A 173 10.39 -20.38 -3.43
C PHE A 173 11.69 -20.16 -2.64
N PRO A 174 11.64 -20.13 -1.30
CA PRO A 174 12.81 -19.84 -0.48
C PRO A 174 13.91 -20.89 -0.64
N ASP A 175 13.56 -22.13 -0.98
CA ASP A 175 14.50 -23.24 -1.12
C ASP A 175 15.15 -23.33 -2.52
N ILE A 176 14.71 -22.52 -3.49
CA ILE A 176 15.26 -22.54 -4.85
C ILE A 176 16.28 -21.42 -5.02
N HIS A 177 17.57 -21.80 -4.96
CA HIS A 177 18.69 -20.89 -5.19
C HIS A 177 18.57 -20.13 -6.55
N PRO A 178 19.01 -18.85 -6.67
CA PRO A 178 18.82 -18.01 -7.87
C PRO A 178 19.36 -18.59 -9.19
N PHE A 179 20.36 -19.47 -9.11
CA PHE A 179 20.98 -20.14 -10.26
C PHE A 179 20.52 -21.59 -10.47
N SER A 180 19.59 -22.07 -9.65
CA SER A 180 19.05 -23.43 -9.77
C SER A 180 18.39 -23.63 -11.12
N ILE A 181 18.50 -24.86 -11.66
CA ILE A 181 17.79 -25.27 -12.86
C ILE A 181 16.26 -25.22 -12.66
N GLY A 182 15.77 -25.24 -11.41
CA GLY A 182 14.35 -25.10 -11.09
C GLY A 182 13.70 -23.80 -11.60
N TRP A 183 14.47 -22.78 -11.95
CA TRP A 183 13.98 -21.55 -12.60
C TRP A 183 13.83 -21.67 -14.13
N ARG A 184 14.30 -22.77 -14.71
CA ARG A 184 14.30 -23.04 -16.15
C ARG A 184 13.54 -24.32 -16.51
N MET A 185 13.01 -25.01 -15.51
CA MET A 185 12.16 -26.18 -15.69
C MET A 185 11.24 -26.37 -14.49
N GLY A 186 10.01 -26.78 -14.74
CA GLY A 186 9.03 -27.12 -13.71
C GLY A 186 8.49 -25.89 -12.98
N ALA A 187 8.18 -26.04 -11.69
CA ALA A 187 7.36 -25.08 -10.94
C ALA A 187 7.94 -23.66 -10.86
N GLY A 188 9.27 -23.50 -10.86
CA GLY A 188 9.89 -22.16 -10.82
C GLY A 188 9.82 -21.43 -12.15
N GLU A 189 9.95 -22.14 -13.28
CA GLU A 189 9.76 -21.58 -14.62
C GLU A 189 8.30 -21.10 -14.79
N ASP A 190 7.34 -21.98 -14.48
CA ASP A 190 5.92 -21.65 -14.54
C ASP A 190 5.61 -20.40 -13.72
N TYR A 191 6.11 -20.33 -12.48
CA TYR A 191 5.90 -19.17 -11.60
C TYR A 191 6.45 -17.88 -12.19
N LEU A 192 7.69 -17.90 -12.72
CA LEU A 192 8.30 -16.72 -13.31
C LEU A 192 7.50 -16.21 -14.52
N MET A 193 6.95 -17.10 -15.34
CA MET A 193 6.09 -16.70 -16.46
C MET A 193 4.88 -15.89 -15.99
N TYR A 194 4.16 -16.37 -14.97
CA TYR A 194 3.00 -15.65 -14.44
C TYR A 194 3.37 -14.37 -13.69
N LEU A 195 4.44 -14.41 -12.89
CA LEU A 195 4.95 -13.23 -12.21
C LEU A 195 5.30 -12.13 -13.23
N TRP A 196 5.96 -12.49 -14.34
CA TRP A 196 6.29 -11.53 -15.39
C TRP A 196 5.06 -10.97 -16.09
N GLU A 197 4.08 -11.80 -16.43
CA GLU A 197 2.82 -11.33 -17.02
C GLU A 197 2.02 -10.44 -16.07
N TRP A 198 2.02 -10.75 -14.77
CA TRP A 198 1.41 -9.89 -13.75
C TRP A 198 2.15 -8.56 -13.63
N ARG A 199 3.50 -8.57 -13.55
CA ARG A 199 4.33 -7.35 -13.44
C ARG A 199 4.13 -6.42 -14.64
N LYS A 200 4.01 -6.95 -15.86
CA LYS A 200 3.76 -6.16 -17.07
C LYS A 200 2.44 -5.37 -17.04
N LYS A 201 1.46 -5.83 -16.26
CA LYS A 201 0.15 -5.18 -16.11
C LYS A 201 0.16 -4.07 -15.05
N GLN A 202 1.20 -4.00 -14.22
CA GLN A 202 1.29 -3.01 -13.13
C GLN A 202 1.85 -1.68 -13.63
N SER A 203 1.46 -0.58 -12.98
CA SER A 203 2.06 0.72 -13.27
C SER A 203 3.49 0.81 -12.72
N PRO A 204 4.35 1.69 -13.26
CA PRO A 204 5.69 1.91 -12.73
C PRO A 204 5.71 2.27 -11.24
N GLU A 205 4.75 3.07 -10.79
CA GLU A 205 4.60 3.47 -9.39
C GLU A 205 4.26 2.27 -8.51
N ALA A 206 3.33 1.42 -8.96
CA ALA A 206 2.97 0.19 -8.26
C ALA A 206 4.16 -0.79 -8.14
N LEU A 207 4.93 -0.96 -9.22
CA LEU A 207 6.12 -1.81 -9.21
C LEU A 207 7.22 -1.24 -8.31
N LYS A 208 7.37 0.08 -8.26
CA LYS A 208 8.30 0.74 -7.35
C LYS A 208 7.98 0.42 -5.89
N GLU A 209 6.73 0.63 -5.46
CA GLU A 209 6.31 0.32 -4.08
C GLU A 209 6.50 -1.18 -3.77
N TYR A 210 6.16 -2.04 -4.72
CA TYR A 210 6.35 -3.49 -4.60
C TYR A 210 7.84 -3.87 -4.44
N ASP A 211 8.73 -3.38 -5.31
CA ASP A 211 10.15 -3.75 -5.32
C ASP A 211 10.90 -3.15 -4.12
N GLU A 212 10.49 -1.98 -3.64
CA GLU A 212 11.05 -1.40 -2.41
C GLU A 212 10.56 -2.11 -1.16
N TYR A 213 9.31 -2.61 -1.14
CA TYR A 213 8.76 -3.35 0.00
C TYR A 213 9.36 -4.75 0.11
N PHE A 214 9.41 -5.46 -1.01
CA PHE A 214 10.01 -6.77 -1.08
C PHE A 214 11.43 -6.66 -1.59
N THR A 215 12.37 -6.37 -0.68
CA THR A 215 13.78 -6.32 -1.05
C THR A 215 14.34 -7.72 -1.26
N PRO A 216 15.13 -7.94 -2.33
CA PRO A 216 15.80 -9.22 -2.55
C PRO A 216 16.89 -9.47 -1.49
N PRO A 217 17.07 -10.72 -1.03
CA PRO A 217 18.24 -11.13 -0.26
C PRO A 217 19.55 -10.93 -1.03
N ASP A 218 20.68 -10.86 -0.33
CA ASP A 218 22.00 -10.59 -0.93
C ASP A 218 22.34 -11.54 -2.09
N GLU A 219 22.08 -12.83 -1.92
CA GLU A 219 22.28 -13.84 -2.98
C GLU A 219 21.48 -13.53 -4.26
N TRP A 220 20.26 -13.01 -4.10
CA TRP A 220 19.41 -12.61 -5.22
C TRP A 220 19.89 -11.30 -5.84
N VAL A 221 20.37 -10.35 -5.05
CA VAL A 221 20.97 -9.10 -5.54
C VAL A 221 22.18 -9.39 -6.42
N GLU A 222 23.08 -10.26 -5.96
CA GLU A 222 24.26 -10.68 -6.72
C GLU A 222 23.88 -11.37 -8.03
N ALA A 223 22.89 -12.28 -7.96
CA ALA A 223 22.41 -12.98 -9.15
C ALA A 223 21.80 -12.05 -10.20
N ILE A 224 21.07 -11.01 -9.78
CA ILE A 224 20.51 -9.99 -10.68
C ILE A 224 21.65 -9.21 -11.37
N LYS A 225 22.62 -8.72 -10.60
CA LYS A 225 23.79 -7.99 -11.12
C LYS A 225 24.58 -8.82 -12.14
N LEU A 226 24.83 -10.09 -11.83
CA LEU A 226 25.53 -11.00 -12.74
C LEU A 226 24.77 -11.21 -14.05
N ARG A 227 23.44 -11.37 -13.99
CA ARG A 227 22.60 -11.51 -15.20
C ARG A 227 22.61 -10.23 -16.05
N GLU A 228 22.60 -9.06 -15.43
CA GLU A 228 22.68 -7.78 -16.14
C GLU A 228 24.04 -7.58 -16.82
N ALA A 229 25.14 -7.87 -16.10
CA ALA A 229 26.49 -7.81 -16.66
C ALA A 229 26.64 -8.76 -17.87
N LEU A 230 26.11 -9.98 -17.78
CA LEU A 230 26.13 -10.94 -18.90
C LEU A 230 25.31 -10.46 -20.11
N LYS A 231 24.15 -9.83 -19.89
CA LYS A 231 23.33 -9.27 -20.98
C LYS A 231 24.07 -8.14 -21.70
N ASN A 232 24.71 -7.24 -20.96
CA ASN A 232 25.45 -6.11 -21.52
C ASN A 232 26.66 -6.61 -22.34
N ASN A 233 27.42 -7.57 -21.81
CA ASN A 233 28.56 -8.16 -22.54
C ASN A 233 28.14 -8.87 -23.84
N ILE A 234 26.95 -9.49 -23.87
CA ILE A 234 26.42 -10.12 -25.09
C ILE A 234 26.00 -9.07 -26.12
N GLN A 235 25.46 -7.94 -25.68
CA GLN A 235 25.08 -6.83 -26.57
C GLN A 235 26.33 -6.22 -27.24
N ASP A 236 27.38 -5.94 -26.45
CA ASP A 236 28.65 -5.38 -26.95
C ASP A 236 29.40 -6.33 -27.90
N SER A 237 29.17 -7.65 -27.79
CA SER A 237 29.75 -8.65 -28.69
C SER A 237 29.01 -8.81 -30.02
N LYS A 238 27.77 -8.32 -30.12
CA LYS A 238 26.95 -8.36 -31.34
C LYS A 238 27.06 -7.08 -32.16
N ASP A 239 27.50 -5.99 -31.54
CA ASP A 239 27.70 -4.68 -32.16
C ASP A 239 29.16 -4.45 -32.63
N ASN A 240 30.02 -5.48 -32.53
CA ASN A 240 31.38 -5.56 -33.11
C ASN A 240 31.44 -6.62 -34.23
#